data_AF-A0A417CWD2-F1
#
_entry.id   AF-A0A417CWD2-F1
#
_cell.length_a   1.000
_cell.length_b   1.000
_cell.length_c   1.000
_cell.angle_alpha   90.00
_cell.angle_beta   90.00
_cell.angle_gamma   90.00
#
_symmetry.space_group_name_H-M   'P 1'
#
loop_
_entity.id
_entity.type
_entity.pdbx_description
1 polymer ?
#
loop_
_entity_poly.entity_id
_entity_poly.type
_entity_poly.pdbx_seq_one_letter_code
_entity_poly.pdbx_strand_id
1 'polypeptide(L)'
;MEKMNKGKSKKKMNSYLKMVLIMLAGGVVGGIFGFVTSYTGENSIAAIGHGMNAFLLAVRDHTVLLECICGAICIMICEIHFGKMKRMGSQIQDAEDEEYHELQYHIEVSSSWGMIASTVGTVLMMLLISPGYSMKYIESQSDGEIWMFLAGLVVFVGMVGYFGMWQIRYIKLVQRIYPDKKGDPTSINFQEQWLASCDEAEKEEIYEASYKTYLLTGKVLPFCTLVAMLLHMVWNTGVLAIIIPAFLWILSASNYCRCCVTKKSEKLAK
;
A
#
# COMPACT_ATOMS: atom_id res chain seq x y z
N MET A 1 4.72 -1.04 -59.34
CA MET A 1 5.47 0.09 -58.74
C MET A 1 5.30 0.03 -57.24
N GLU A 2 6.26 -0.61 -56.59
CA GLU A 2 6.33 -0.85 -55.15
C GLU A 2 6.88 0.42 -54.47
N LYS A 3 6.01 1.18 -53.79
CA LYS A 3 6.48 2.30 -52.95
C LYS A 3 6.94 1.75 -51.61
N MET A 4 8.24 1.49 -51.50
CA MET A 4 8.94 1.30 -50.23
C MET A 4 8.64 2.48 -49.28
N ASN A 5 7.84 2.24 -48.26
CA ASN A 5 7.74 3.14 -47.11
C ASN A 5 8.95 2.90 -46.21
N LYS A 6 10.06 3.61 -46.47
CA LYS A 6 11.21 3.67 -45.54
C LYS A 6 10.78 4.41 -44.28
N GLY A 7 10.15 3.69 -43.35
CA GLY A 7 10.01 4.14 -41.97
C GLY A 7 11.39 4.49 -41.43
N LYS A 8 11.61 5.76 -41.07
CA LYS A 8 12.82 6.19 -40.35
C LYS A 8 12.96 5.34 -39.10
N SER A 9 13.85 4.35 -39.12
CA SER A 9 14.32 3.64 -37.94
C SER A 9 14.89 4.69 -36.98
N LYS A 10 14.14 5.02 -35.92
CA LYS A 10 14.67 5.81 -34.80
C LYS A 10 15.91 5.05 -34.31
N LYS A 11 17.10 5.60 -34.53
CA LYS A 11 18.37 5.03 -34.06
C LYS A 11 18.26 4.83 -32.55
N LYS A 12 18.03 3.58 -32.12
CA LYS A 12 17.82 3.22 -30.72
C LYS A 12 19.14 3.51 -30.00
N MET A 13 19.13 4.52 -29.14
CA MET A 13 20.32 4.93 -28.39
C MET A 13 20.84 3.77 -27.54
N ASN A 14 22.16 3.59 -27.46
CA ASN A 14 22.79 2.57 -26.63
C ASN A 14 22.32 2.70 -25.17
N SER A 15 21.88 1.59 -24.57
CA SER A 15 21.36 1.54 -23.20
C SER A 15 22.36 2.08 -22.17
N TYR A 16 23.66 1.81 -22.33
CA TYR A 16 24.70 2.33 -21.44
C TYR A 16 24.82 3.85 -21.53
N LEU A 17 24.80 4.40 -22.74
CA LEU A 17 24.81 5.84 -22.96
C LEU A 17 23.56 6.51 -22.39
N LYS A 18 22.39 5.89 -22.55
CA LYS A 18 21.14 6.35 -21.95
C LYS A 18 21.22 6.40 -20.42
N MET A 19 21.84 5.40 -19.79
CA MET A 19 22.05 5.35 -18.35
C MET A 19 22.97 6.48 -17.87
N VAL A 20 24.10 6.70 -18.56
CA VAL A 20 25.02 7.81 -18.26
C VAL A 20 24.30 9.15 -18.36
N LEU A 21 23.49 9.36 -19.39
CA LEU A 21 22.71 10.60 -19.55
C LEU A 21 21.69 10.79 -18.42
N ILE A 22 21.03 9.72 -17.95
CA ILE A 22 20.10 9.79 -16.81
C ILE A 22 20.86 10.14 -15.52
N MET A 23 22.02 9.53 -15.28
CA MET A 23 22.85 9.85 -14.11
C MET A 23 23.34 11.31 -14.13
N LEU A 24 23.78 11.80 -15.29
CA LEU A 24 24.18 13.20 -15.45
C LEU A 24 23.02 14.15 -15.22
N ALA A 25 21.82 13.85 -15.76
CA ALA A 25 20.62 14.65 -15.51
C ALA A 25 20.25 14.66 -14.01
N GLY A 26 20.33 13.50 -13.33
CA GLY A 26 20.14 13.40 -11.89
C GLY A 26 21.16 14.21 -11.08
N GLY A 27 22.43 14.16 -11.50
CA GLY A 27 23.50 14.96 -10.89
C GLY A 27 23.30 16.47 -11.06
N VAL A 28 22.84 16.92 -12.23
CA VAL A 28 22.50 18.34 -12.46
C VAL A 28 21.31 18.77 -11.59
N VAL A 29 20.24 17.98 -11.53
CA VAL A 29 19.08 18.27 -10.67
C VAL A 29 19.49 18.32 -9.20
N GLY A 30 20.27 17.34 -8.74
CA GLY A 30 20.81 17.30 -7.37
C GLY A 30 21.71 18.49 -7.06
N GLY A 31 22.56 18.89 -8.02
CA GLY A 31 23.44 20.06 -7.88
C GLY A 31 22.67 21.38 -7.83
N ILE A 32 21.65 21.57 -8.68
CA ILE A 32 20.77 22.75 -8.63
C ILE A 32 20.01 22.78 -7.31
N PHE A 33 19.45 21.66 -6.88
CA PHE A 33 18.73 21.57 -5.62
C PHE A 33 19.64 21.93 -4.43
N GLY A 34 20.84 21.35 -4.36
CA GLY A 34 21.84 21.66 -3.34
C GLY A 34 22.32 23.12 -3.35
N PHE A 35 22.44 23.71 -4.55
CA PHE A 35 22.78 25.12 -4.68
C PHE A 35 21.65 26.04 -4.21
N VAL A 36 20.40 25.77 -4.60
CA VAL A 36 19.23 26.55 -4.18
C VAL A 36 19.05 26.48 -2.67
N THR A 37 19.15 25.29 -2.07
CA THR A 37 19.03 25.15 -0.60
C THR A 37 20.14 25.87 0.15
N SER A 38 21.36 25.95 -0.41
CA SER A 38 22.45 26.76 0.16
C SER A 38 22.20 28.27 0.11
N TYR A 39 21.45 28.75 -0.90
CA TYR A 39 21.25 30.18 -1.16
C TYR A 39 19.97 30.74 -0.53
N THR A 40 18.91 29.92 -0.38
CA THR A 40 17.64 30.34 0.24
C THR A 40 17.67 30.42 1.77
N GLY A 41 18.81 30.07 2.38
CA GLY A 41 19.10 30.21 3.81
C GLY A 41 18.30 29.28 4.72
N GLU A 42 18.82 29.07 5.93
CA GLU A 42 18.23 28.25 7.02
C GLU A 42 16.75 28.59 7.30
N ASN A 43 16.33 29.84 7.03
CA ASN A 43 15.00 30.36 7.33
C ASN A 43 13.86 29.65 6.56
N SER A 44 14.07 29.25 5.31
CA SER A 44 13.03 28.60 4.50
C SER A 44 12.84 27.14 4.91
N ILE A 45 13.94 26.44 5.20
CA ILE A 45 13.97 25.07 5.69
C ILE A 45 13.40 24.99 7.11
N ALA A 46 13.79 25.94 7.98
CA ALA A 46 13.23 26.07 9.32
C ALA A 46 11.72 26.36 9.29
N ALA A 47 11.24 27.26 8.41
CA ALA A 47 9.81 27.55 8.30
C ALA A 47 8.98 26.31 7.93
N ILE A 48 9.45 25.49 6.99
CA ILE A 48 8.77 24.25 6.62
C ILE A 48 8.86 23.21 7.76
N GLY A 49 10.01 23.11 8.43
CA GLY A 49 10.18 22.25 9.61
C GLY A 49 9.25 22.62 10.78
N HIS A 50 9.11 23.91 11.06
CA HIS A 50 8.14 24.43 12.04
C HIS A 50 6.70 24.13 11.61
N GLY A 51 6.37 24.28 10.32
CA GLY A 51 5.05 23.92 9.78
C GLY A 51 4.73 22.44 9.93
N MET A 52 5.68 21.54 9.67
CA MET A 52 5.50 20.09 9.83
C MET A 52 5.34 19.72 11.30
N ASN A 53 6.15 20.29 12.19
CA ASN A 53 5.99 20.08 13.63
C ASN A 53 4.62 20.59 14.10
N ALA A 54 4.19 21.78 13.67
CA ALA A 54 2.85 22.30 13.96
C ALA A 54 1.74 21.39 13.42
N PHE A 55 1.91 20.81 12.23
CA PHE A 55 0.98 19.83 11.66
C PHE A 55 0.93 18.56 12.50
N LEU A 56 2.07 17.98 12.87
CA LEU A 56 2.11 16.76 13.70
C LEU A 56 1.52 17.01 15.09
N LEU A 57 1.77 18.18 15.68
CA LEU A 57 1.14 18.62 16.93
C LEU A 57 -0.38 18.76 16.76
N ALA A 58 -0.84 19.38 15.67
CA ALA A 58 -2.27 19.51 15.39
C ALA A 58 -2.95 18.16 15.18
N VAL A 59 -2.31 17.23 14.45
CA VAL A 59 -2.78 15.84 14.28
C VAL A 59 -2.87 15.16 15.63
N ARG A 60 -1.86 15.31 16.48
CA ARG A 60 -1.81 14.75 17.84
C ARG A 60 -2.95 15.29 18.73
N ASP A 61 -3.10 16.60 18.78
CA ASP A 61 -4.08 17.26 19.65
C ASP A 61 -5.52 16.90 19.25
N HIS A 62 -5.72 16.50 17.98
CA HIS A 62 -6.99 16.07 17.44
C HIS A 62 -7.03 14.58 17.08
N THR A 63 -6.10 13.74 17.59
CA THR A 63 -5.98 12.33 17.17
C THR A 63 -7.30 11.60 17.30
N VAL A 64 -7.96 11.66 18.47
CA VAL A 64 -9.24 10.97 18.71
C VAL A 64 -10.32 11.40 17.73
N LEU A 65 -10.42 12.71 17.46
CA LEU A 65 -11.41 13.25 16.52
C LEU A 65 -11.12 12.78 15.09
N LEU A 66 -9.86 12.85 14.66
CA LEU A 66 -9.43 12.41 13.34
C LEU A 66 -9.63 10.91 13.15
N GLU A 67 -9.29 10.08 14.13
CA GLU A 67 -9.52 8.65 14.11
C GLU A 67 -11.02 8.32 14.00
N CYS A 68 -11.86 9.00 14.77
CA CYS A 68 -13.32 8.83 14.69
C CYS A 68 -13.86 9.21 13.31
N ILE A 69 -13.49 10.37 12.77
CA ILE A 69 -13.98 10.84 11.47
C ILE A 69 -13.48 9.93 10.34
N CYS A 70 -12.16 9.71 10.25
CA CYS A 70 -11.56 8.90 9.21
C CYS A 70 -11.99 7.42 9.32
N GLY A 71 -12.05 6.90 10.54
CA GLY A 71 -12.55 5.56 10.83
C GLY A 71 -14.00 5.40 10.41
N ALA A 72 -14.89 6.33 10.79
CA ALA A 72 -16.29 6.30 10.39
C ALA A 72 -16.49 6.34 8.87
N ILE A 73 -15.72 7.16 8.14
CA ILE A 73 -15.76 7.21 6.67
C ILE A 73 -15.33 5.86 6.08
N CYS A 74 -14.22 5.29 6.53
CA CYS A 74 -13.73 4.01 6.02
C CYS A 74 -14.72 2.87 6.34
N ILE A 75 -15.28 2.85 7.55
CA ILE A 75 -16.32 1.88 7.97
C ILE A 75 -17.57 2.03 7.12
N MET A 76 -18.02 3.26 6.87
CA MET A 76 -19.19 3.52 6.02
C MET A 76 -18.98 2.94 4.61
N ILE A 77 -17.82 3.20 4.00
CA ILE A 77 -17.47 2.63 2.68
C ILE A 77 -17.46 1.09 2.76
N CYS A 78 -16.82 0.52 3.78
CA CYS A 78 -16.76 -0.94 4.00
C CYS A 78 -18.17 -1.56 4.10
N GLU A 79 -19.07 -0.98 4.90
CA GLU A 79 -20.42 -1.52 5.10
C GLU A 79 -21.34 -1.32 3.88
N ILE A 80 -21.22 -0.19 3.17
CA ILE A 80 -21.94 0.02 1.90
C ILE A 80 -21.55 -1.07 0.89
N HIS A 81 -20.25 -1.32 0.71
CA HIS A 81 -19.76 -2.32 -0.23
C HIS A 81 -20.05 -3.75 0.22
N PHE A 82 -20.02 -4.03 1.53
CA PHE A 82 -20.42 -5.31 2.08
C PHE A 82 -21.93 -5.59 1.85
N GLY A 83 -22.78 -4.58 2.07
CA GLY A 83 -24.22 -4.68 1.81
C GLY A 83 -24.52 -4.92 0.32
N LYS A 84 -23.84 -4.21 -0.57
CA LYS A 84 -23.93 -4.44 -2.03
C LYS A 84 -23.53 -5.86 -2.41
N MET A 85 -22.37 -6.33 -1.92
CA MET A 85 -21.92 -7.70 -2.16
C MET A 85 -22.91 -8.74 -1.67
N LYS A 86 -23.50 -8.55 -0.47
CA LYS A 86 -24.47 -9.49 0.09
C LYS A 86 -25.73 -9.58 -0.79
N ARG A 87 -26.21 -8.45 -1.32
CA ARG A 87 -27.36 -8.40 -2.22
C ARG A 87 -27.07 -9.08 -3.55
N MET A 88 -25.95 -8.75 -4.18
CA MET A 88 -25.55 -9.36 -5.45
C MET A 88 -25.25 -10.84 -5.27
N GLY A 89 -24.59 -11.22 -4.18
CA GLY A 89 -24.30 -12.61 -3.85
C GLY A 89 -25.54 -13.49 -3.66
N SER A 90 -26.69 -12.95 -3.27
CA SER A 90 -27.95 -13.71 -3.26
C SER A 90 -28.56 -13.90 -4.65
N GLN A 91 -28.27 -13.01 -5.59
CA GLN A 91 -28.79 -13.07 -6.96
C GLN A 91 -28.00 -14.08 -7.82
N ILE A 92 -26.77 -14.41 -7.42
CA ILE A 92 -25.87 -15.28 -8.20
C ILE A 92 -26.40 -16.71 -8.38
N GLN A 93 -27.25 -17.19 -7.46
CA GLN A 93 -27.78 -18.56 -7.50
C GLN A 93 -28.87 -18.74 -8.55
N ASP A 94 -29.55 -17.66 -8.90
CA ASP A 94 -30.69 -17.65 -9.83
C ASP A 94 -30.35 -16.98 -11.17
N ALA A 95 -29.11 -16.50 -11.33
CA ALA A 95 -28.67 -15.76 -12.52
C ALA A 95 -28.38 -16.70 -13.70
N GLU A 96 -28.78 -16.28 -14.90
CA GLU A 96 -28.37 -16.92 -16.16
C GLU A 96 -26.92 -16.58 -16.53
N ASP A 97 -26.32 -17.30 -17.49
CA ASP A 97 -24.87 -17.23 -17.79
C ASP A 97 -24.34 -15.79 -18.05
N GLU A 98 -25.07 -14.94 -18.78
CA GLU A 98 -24.64 -13.57 -19.07
C GLU A 98 -24.76 -12.65 -17.84
N GLU A 99 -25.88 -12.77 -17.10
CA GLU A 99 -26.11 -12.03 -15.86
C GLU A 99 -25.14 -12.46 -14.76
N TYR A 100 -24.77 -13.75 -14.72
CA TYR A 100 -23.81 -14.32 -13.78
C TYR A 100 -22.44 -13.65 -13.90
N HIS A 101 -21.91 -13.51 -15.13
CA HIS A 101 -20.61 -12.90 -15.35
C HIS A 101 -20.60 -11.41 -14.99
N GLU A 102 -21.65 -10.67 -15.34
CA GLU A 102 -21.77 -9.26 -14.97
C GLU A 102 -21.86 -9.09 -13.44
N LEU A 103 -22.63 -9.95 -12.77
CA LEU A 103 -22.80 -9.92 -11.33
C LEU A 103 -21.51 -10.30 -10.59
N GLN A 104 -20.79 -11.30 -11.07
CA GLN A 104 -19.47 -11.68 -10.55
C GLN A 104 -18.48 -10.52 -10.66
N TYR A 105 -18.43 -9.82 -11.80
CA TYR A 105 -17.61 -8.63 -11.96
C TYR A 105 -17.98 -7.53 -10.97
N HIS A 106 -19.27 -7.22 -10.79
CA HIS A 106 -19.70 -6.20 -9.84
C HIS A 106 -19.46 -6.58 -8.37
N ILE A 107 -19.57 -7.87 -8.04
CA ILE A 107 -19.16 -8.40 -6.74
C ILE A 107 -17.66 -8.15 -6.53
N GLU A 108 -16.81 -8.44 -7.52
CA GLU A 108 -15.36 -8.23 -7.43
C GLU A 108 -14.99 -6.74 -7.29
N VAL A 109 -15.67 -5.85 -8.03
CA VAL A 109 -15.49 -4.40 -7.89
C VAL A 109 -15.86 -3.95 -6.47
N SER A 110 -17.01 -4.39 -5.96
CA SER A 110 -17.47 -4.01 -4.62
C SER A 110 -16.56 -4.57 -3.53
N SER A 111 -16.12 -5.80 -3.70
CA SER A 111 -15.12 -6.50 -2.88
C SER A 111 -13.82 -5.70 -2.80
N SER A 112 -13.25 -5.34 -3.96
CA SER A 112 -12.01 -4.60 -4.07
C SER A 112 -12.09 -3.24 -3.36
N TRP A 113 -13.16 -2.47 -3.56
CA TRP A 113 -13.35 -1.18 -2.87
C TRP A 113 -13.46 -1.35 -1.36
N GLY A 114 -14.18 -2.36 -0.88
CA GLY A 114 -14.26 -2.67 0.55
C GLY A 114 -12.90 -3.07 1.14
N MET A 115 -12.14 -3.93 0.46
CA MET A 115 -10.80 -4.32 0.92
C MET A 115 -9.81 -3.16 0.93
N ILE A 116 -9.82 -2.31 -0.10
CA ILE A 116 -9.02 -1.09 -0.14
C ILE A 116 -9.40 -0.17 1.03
N ALA A 117 -10.69 0.09 1.26
CA ALA A 117 -11.15 0.93 2.35
C ALA A 117 -10.75 0.38 3.74
N SER A 118 -10.84 -0.94 3.95
CA SER A 118 -10.41 -1.58 5.20
C SER A 118 -8.89 -1.46 5.42
N THR A 119 -8.10 -1.61 4.35
CA THR A 119 -6.64 -1.52 4.39
C THR A 119 -6.20 -0.08 4.65
N VAL A 120 -6.77 0.87 3.90
CA VAL A 120 -6.53 2.31 4.10
C VAL A 120 -6.94 2.74 5.50
N GLY A 121 -8.12 2.32 5.96
CA GLY A 121 -8.60 2.58 7.32
C GLY A 121 -7.61 2.10 8.37
N THR A 122 -7.17 0.84 8.28
CA THR A 122 -6.20 0.25 9.22
C THR A 122 -4.88 1.02 9.25
N VAL A 123 -4.30 1.30 8.08
CA VAL A 123 -3.02 2.04 7.99
C VAL A 123 -3.18 3.48 8.48
N LEU A 124 -4.30 4.14 8.17
CA LEU A 124 -4.57 5.50 8.59
C LEU A 124 -4.69 5.60 10.13
N MET A 125 -5.36 4.65 10.77
CA MET A 125 -5.41 4.58 12.25
C MET A 125 -4.00 4.46 12.83
N MET A 126 -3.13 3.62 12.26
CA MET A 126 -1.73 3.50 12.70
C MET A 126 -0.94 4.80 12.52
N LEU A 127 -1.16 5.52 11.42
CA LEU A 127 -0.48 6.79 11.17
C LEU A 127 -0.95 7.90 12.11
N LEU A 128 -2.25 7.97 12.43
CA LEU A 128 -2.83 9.01 13.29
C LEU A 128 -2.39 8.89 14.75
N ILE A 129 -2.23 7.66 15.27
CA ILE A 129 -1.76 7.44 16.65
C ILE A 129 -0.24 7.59 16.77
N SER A 130 0.51 7.44 15.67
CA SER A 130 1.98 7.40 15.67
C SER A 130 2.68 8.62 16.30
N PRO A 131 2.21 9.88 16.14
CA PRO A 131 2.87 11.04 16.75
C PRO A 131 2.81 11.01 18.29
N GLY A 132 1.81 10.33 18.87
CA GLY A 132 1.65 10.20 20.32
C GLY A 132 2.52 9.11 20.97
N TYR A 133 3.14 8.22 20.18
CA TYR A 133 3.80 6.99 20.68
C TYR A 133 5.27 7.17 21.11
N SER A 134 5.75 8.40 21.33
CA SER A 134 7.14 8.66 21.73
C SER A 134 7.31 8.53 23.25
N MET A 135 8.21 7.65 23.72
CA MET A 135 8.48 7.44 25.15
C MET A 135 8.87 8.73 25.88
N LYS A 136 9.74 9.54 25.27
CA LYS A 136 10.13 10.85 25.82
C LYS A 136 8.96 11.82 25.98
N TYR A 137 7.92 11.61 25.18
CA TYR A 137 6.75 12.46 25.16
C TYR A 137 5.73 12.02 26.21
N ILE A 138 5.43 10.72 26.29
CA ILE A 138 4.54 10.12 27.31
C ILE A 138 5.01 10.47 28.72
N GLU A 139 6.32 10.44 28.97
CA GLU A 139 6.92 10.79 30.27
C GLU A 139 6.85 12.30 30.61
N SER A 140 6.58 13.15 29.62
CA SER A 140 6.54 14.61 29.76
C SER A 140 5.13 15.21 29.81
N GLN A 141 4.09 14.38 29.71
CA GLN A 141 2.70 14.83 29.62
C GLN A 141 2.05 15.10 30.98
N SER A 142 1.05 15.99 30.98
CA SER A 142 0.14 16.14 32.12
C SER A 142 -0.88 14.99 32.19
N ASP A 143 -1.45 14.75 33.37
CA ASP A 143 -2.45 13.68 33.58
C ASP A 143 -3.60 13.71 32.55
N GLY A 144 -4.09 14.91 32.20
CA GLY A 144 -5.20 15.07 31.24
C GLY A 144 -4.84 14.67 29.80
N GLU A 145 -3.62 14.95 29.34
CA GLU A 145 -3.17 14.56 28.01
C GLU A 145 -2.91 13.05 27.91
N ILE A 146 -2.46 12.43 29.01
CA ILE A 146 -2.30 10.98 29.12
C ILE A 146 -3.66 10.29 28.95
N TRP A 147 -4.73 10.83 29.55
CA TRP A 147 -6.09 10.30 29.38
C TRP A 147 -6.60 10.42 27.94
N MET A 148 -6.31 11.54 27.26
CA MET A 148 -6.67 11.70 25.85
C MET A 148 -5.90 10.74 24.93
N PHE A 149 -4.62 10.51 25.20
CA PHE A 149 -3.83 9.52 24.48
C PHE A 149 -4.36 8.10 24.71
N LEU A 150 -4.70 7.75 25.96
CA LEU A 150 -5.31 6.46 26.27
C LEU A 150 -6.66 6.28 25.57
N ALA A 151 -7.48 7.33 25.52
CA ALA A 151 -8.74 7.31 24.77
C ALA A 151 -8.50 7.07 23.27
N GLY A 152 -7.50 7.74 22.68
CA GLY A 152 -7.05 7.49 21.30
C GLY A 152 -6.61 6.04 21.10
N LEU A 153 -5.83 5.48 22.01
CA LEU A 153 -5.41 4.07 21.93
C LEU A 153 -6.61 3.10 21.96
N VAL A 154 -7.61 3.36 22.80
CA VAL A 154 -8.85 2.56 22.83
C VAL A 154 -9.62 2.66 21.51
N VAL A 155 -9.76 3.87 20.96
CA VAL A 155 -10.41 4.09 19.65
C VAL A 155 -9.62 3.40 18.53
N PHE A 156 -8.29 3.57 18.48
CA PHE A 156 -7.39 2.90 17.56
C PHE A 156 -7.57 1.38 17.58
N VAL A 157 -7.49 0.75 18.76
CA VAL A 157 -7.66 -0.71 18.90
C VAL A 157 -9.06 -1.13 18.48
N GLY A 158 -10.09 -0.38 18.87
CA GLY A 158 -11.48 -0.63 18.48
C GLY A 158 -11.68 -0.58 16.97
N MET A 159 -11.14 0.43 16.29
CA MET A 159 -11.24 0.61 14.84
C MET A 159 -10.45 -0.44 14.07
N VAL A 160 -9.19 -0.70 14.43
CA VAL A 160 -8.38 -1.74 13.79
C VAL A 160 -9.01 -3.12 14.02
N GLY A 161 -9.51 -3.39 15.23
CA GLY A 161 -10.26 -4.59 15.53
C GLY A 161 -11.52 -4.73 14.67
N TYR A 162 -12.26 -3.64 14.46
CA TYR A 162 -13.42 -3.62 13.57
C TYR A 162 -13.04 -3.91 12.12
N PHE A 163 -12.00 -3.28 11.57
CA PHE A 163 -11.54 -3.57 10.21
C PHE A 163 -11.11 -5.03 10.06
N GLY A 164 -10.41 -5.60 11.04
CA GLY A 164 -10.08 -7.03 11.05
C GLY A 164 -11.32 -7.92 11.08
N MET A 165 -12.31 -7.62 11.94
CA MET A 165 -13.59 -8.32 11.95
C MET A 165 -14.36 -8.18 10.63
N TRP A 166 -14.30 -7.01 10.00
CA TRP A 166 -14.90 -6.77 8.68
C TRP A 166 -14.23 -7.64 7.60
N GLN A 167 -12.90 -7.72 7.58
CA GLN A 167 -12.16 -8.59 6.64
C GLN A 167 -12.54 -10.06 6.81
N ILE A 168 -12.72 -10.54 8.05
CA ILE A 168 -13.22 -11.90 8.33
C ILE A 168 -14.64 -12.09 7.80
N ARG A 169 -15.55 -11.13 8.05
CA ARG A 169 -16.93 -11.17 7.53
C ARG A 169 -16.95 -11.18 6.00
N TYR A 170 -16.08 -10.38 5.38
CA TYR A 170 -15.90 -10.33 3.94
C TYR A 170 -15.50 -11.70 3.39
N ILE A 171 -14.45 -12.34 3.92
CA ILE A 171 -14.04 -13.69 3.47
C ILE A 171 -15.17 -14.71 3.66
N LYS A 172 -15.85 -14.69 4.81
CA LYS A 172 -16.99 -15.60 5.06
C LYS A 172 -18.16 -15.35 4.11
N LEU A 173 -18.38 -14.11 3.67
CA LEU A 173 -19.38 -13.80 2.67
C LEU A 173 -18.97 -14.35 1.30
N VAL A 174 -17.71 -14.15 0.89
CA VAL A 174 -17.20 -14.71 -0.37
C VAL A 174 -17.31 -16.24 -0.38
N GLN A 175 -16.96 -16.92 0.72
CA GLN A 175 -17.14 -18.37 0.86
C GLN A 175 -18.59 -18.84 0.82
N ARG A 176 -19.54 -17.97 1.18
CA ARG A 176 -20.97 -18.26 1.04
C ARG A 176 -21.45 -18.11 -0.40
N ILE A 177 -20.95 -17.09 -1.11
CA ILE A 177 -21.26 -16.84 -2.51
C ILE A 177 -20.63 -17.92 -3.40
N TYR A 178 -19.38 -18.31 -3.09
CA TYR A 178 -18.59 -19.30 -3.80
C TYR A 178 -18.14 -20.41 -2.83
N PRO A 179 -18.96 -21.47 -2.65
CA PRO A 179 -18.68 -22.54 -1.69
C PRO A 179 -17.36 -23.29 -1.91
N ASP A 180 -16.81 -23.26 -3.12
CA ASP A 180 -15.53 -23.90 -3.46
C ASP A 180 -14.33 -23.18 -2.86
N LYS A 181 -14.45 -21.89 -2.53
CA LYS A 181 -13.41 -21.12 -1.85
C LYS A 181 -13.21 -21.62 -0.43
N LYS A 182 -11.97 -22.00 -0.09
CA LYS A 182 -11.59 -22.51 1.24
C LYS A 182 -10.48 -21.65 1.85
N GLY A 183 -10.32 -21.81 3.16
CA GLY A 183 -9.28 -21.14 3.94
C GLY A 183 -9.85 -20.52 5.20
N ASP A 184 -9.16 -20.71 6.32
CA ASP A 184 -9.51 -20.03 7.57
C ASP A 184 -8.90 -18.63 7.55
N PRO A 185 -9.70 -17.54 7.56
CA PRO A 185 -9.17 -16.17 7.54
C PRO A 185 -8.29 -15.82 8.74
N THR A 186 -8.30 -16.64 9.80
CA THR A 186 -7.43 -16.47 10.98
C THR A 186 -6.16 -17.32 10.91
N SER A 187 -6.01 -18.16 9.88
CA SER A 187 -4.83 -18.99 9.66
C SER A 187 -3.66 -18.18 9.12
N ILE A 188 -2.46 -18.45 9.66
CA ILE A 188 -1.20 -17.91 9.13
C ILE A 188 -0.99 -18.31 7.66
N ASN A 189 -1.50 -19.48 7.27
CA ASN A 189 -1.39 -20.02 5.91
C ASN A 189 -2.63 -19.72 5.06
N PHE A 190 -3.45 -18.73 5.45
CA PHE A 190 -4.69 -18.41 4.74
C PHE A 190 -4.48 -18.20 3.23
N GLN A 191 -3.43 -17.47 2.83
CA GLN A 191 -3.15 -17.21 1.42
C GLN A 191 -2.85 -18.50 0.63
N GLU A 192 -2.13 -19.45 1.23
CA GLU A 192 -1.84 -20.74 0.61
C GLU A 192 -3.11 -21.60 0.50
N GLN A 193 -3.92 -21.62 1.56
CA GLN A 193 -5.21 -22.33 1.58
C GLN A 193 -6.19 -21.75 0.55
N TRP A 194 -6.25 -20.42 0.45
CA TRP A 194 -7.07 -19.70 -0.50
C TRP A 194 -6.66 -20.03 -1.94
N LEU A 195 -5.38 -19.89 -2.25
CA LEU A 195 -4.83 -20.18 -3.57
C LEU A 195 -5.02 -21.66 -3.97
N ALA A 196 -4.91 -22.58 -3.01
CA ALA A 196 -5.15 -24.01 -3.24
C ALA A 196 -6.62 -24.33 -3.57
N SER A 197 -7.56 -23.50 -3.12
CA SER A 197 -8.99 -23.66 -3.42
C SER A 197 -9.43 -23.05 -4.74
N CYS A 198 -8.59 -22.19 -5.34
CA CYS A 198 -8.87 -21.60 -6.65
C CYS A 198 -8.68 -22.62 -7.78
N ASP A 199 -9.44 -22.45 -8.85
CA ASP A 199 -9.17 -23.14 -10.11
C ASP A 199 -7.93 -22.56 -10.83
N GLU A 200 -7.59 -23.10 -12.00
CA GLU A 200 -6.40 -22.66 -12.74
C GLU A 200 -6.55 -21.26 -13.36
N ALA A 201 -7.76 -20.85 -13.76
CA ALA A 201 -7.99 -19.53 -14.33
C ALA A 201 -7.87 -18.44 -13.26
N GLU A 202 -8.47 -18.67 -12.09
CA GLU A 202 -8.40 -17.76 -10.95
C GLU A 202 -6.97 -17.65 -10.39
N LYS A 203 -6.21 -18.75 -10.37
CA LYS A 203 -4.77 -18.71 -10.03
C LYS A 203 -4.01 -17.86 -11.02
N GLU A 204 -4.27 -17.99 -12.31
CA GLU A 204 -3.63 -17.19 -13.36
C GLU A 204 -3.89 -15.69 -13.15
N GLU A 205 -5.14 -15.31 -12.88
CA GLU A 205 -5.49 -13.92 -12.57
C GLU A 205 -4.75 -13.38 -11.34
N ILE A 206 -4.71 -14.15 -10.24
CA ILE A 206 -3.97 -13.78 -9.02
C ILE A 206 -2.48 -13.62 -9.33
N TYR A 207 -1.89 -14.53 -10.11
CA TYR A 207 -0.47 -14.44 -10.47
C TYR A 207 -0.18 -13.24 -11.36
N GLU A 208 -1.04 -12.92 -12.33
CA GLU A 208 -0.88 -11.75 -13.20
C GLU A 208 -1.02 -10.45 -12.40
N ALA A 209 -2.05 -10.34 -11.56
CA ALA A 209 -2.26 -9.20 -10.67
C ALA A 209 -1.09 -9.01 -9.69
N SER A 210 -0.59 -10.11 -9.10
CA SER A 210 0.57 -10.09 -8.22
C SER A 210 1.84 -9.64 -8.95
N TYR A 211 2.05 -10.08 -10.19
CA TYR A 211 3.18 -9.66 -11.01
C TYR A 211 3.11 -8.16 -11.37
N LYS A 212 1.94 -7.66 -11.78
CA LYS A 212 1.72 -6.22 -12.02
C LYS A 212 2.00 -5.40 -10.76
N THR A 213 1.58 -5.89 -9.59
CA THR A 213 1.85 -5.27 -8.29
C THR A 213 3.35 -5.25 -7.99
N TYR A 214 4.06 -6.37 -8.17
CA TYR A 214 5.52 -6.44 -8.03
C TYR A 214 6.25 -5.41 -8.91
N LEU A 215 5.84 -5.26 -10.18
CA LEU A 215 6.43 -4.28 -11.09
C LEU A 215 6.20 -2.82 -10.64
N LEU A 216 5.03 -2.52 -10.07
CA LEU A 216 4.75 -1.22 -9.49
C LEU A 216 5.59 -0.97 -8.24
N THR A 217 5.60 -1.92 -7.30
CA THR A 217 6.36 -1.84 -6.05
C THR A 217 7.87 -1.71 -6.31
N GLY A 218 8.39 -2.38 -7.34
CA GLY A 218 9.78 -2.24 -7.78
C GLY A 218 10.16 -0.84 -8.28
N LYS A 219 9.18 0.00 -8.67
CA LYS A 219 9.38 1.41 -9.03
C LYS A 219 9.15 2.35 -7.84
N VAL A 220 8.15 2.05 -7.02
CA VAL A 220 7.74 2.88 -5.89
C VAL A 220 8.76 2.83 -4.75
N LEU A 221 9.29 1.66 -4.39
CA LEU A 221 10.26 1.54 -3.29
C LEU A 221 11.55 2.36 -3.49
N PRO A 222 12.22 2.32 -4.68
CA PRO A 222 13.35 3.21 -4.95
C PRO A 222 12.99 4.69 -4.86
N PHE A 223 11.82 5.07 -5.40
CA PHE A 223 11.34 6.44 -5.35
C PHE A 223 11.09 6.90 -3.91
N CYS A 224 10.41 6.09 -3.10
CA CYS A 224 10.19 6.36 -1.68
C CYS A 224 11.52 6.46 -0.91
N THR A 225 12.51 5.63 -1.23
CA THR A 225 13.85 5.69 -0.64
C THR A 225 14.54 7.02 -0.97
N LEU A 226 14.50 7.44 -2.24
CA LEU A 226 15.07 8.71 -2.69
C LEU A 226 14.38 9.90 -2.00
N VAL A 227 13.05 9.89 -1.95
CA VAL A 227 12.28 10.91 -1.22
C VAL A 227 12.70 10.92 0.24
N ALA A 228 12.72 9.77 0.93
CA ALA A 228 13.14 9.68 2.33
C ALA A 228 14.55 10.23 2.56
N MET A 229 15.49 10.02 1.64
CA MET A 229 16.84 10.60 1.71
C MET A 229 16.81 12.14 1.64
N LEU A 230 16.06 12.70 0.70
CA LEU A 230 15.90 14.15 0.57
C LEU A 230 15.22 14.75 1.81
N LEU A 231 14.18 14.09 2.31
CA LEU A 231 13.48 14.51 3.52
C LEU A 231 14.35 14.41 4.77
N HIS A 232 15.21 13.39 4.85
CA HIS A 232 16.14 13.24 5.98
C HIS A 232 17.14 14.40 6.08
N MET A 233 17.62 14.90 4.94
CA MET A 233 18.52 16.07 4.89
C MET A 233 17.87 17.33 5.46
N VAL A 234 16.54 17.45 5.31
CA VAL A 234 15.77 18.65 5.72
C VAL A 234 15.21 18.53 7.14
N TRP A 235 14.76 17.33 7.54
CA TRP A 235 13.97 17.12 8.76
C TRP A 235 14.59 16.15 9.76
N ASN A 236 15.76 15.60 9.49
CA ASN A 236 16.41 14.59 10.33
C ASN A 236 15.41 13.50 10.79
N THR A 237 14.62 12.99 9.85
CA THR A 237 13.53 11.99 10.05
C THR A 237 14.00 10.66 10.63
N GLY A 238 15.29 10.53 10.95
CA GLY A 238 15.95 9.30 11.34
C GLY A 238 16.35 8.45 10.13
N VAL A 239 17.54 7.84 10.21
CA VAL A 239 18.07 6.98 9.13
C VAL A 239 17.17 5.76 8.85
N LEU A 240 16.36 5.35 9.83
CA LEU A 240 15.41 4.23 9.68
C LEU A 240 14.37 4.47 8.58
N ALA A 241 13.94 5.72 8.37
CA ALA A 241 12.99 6.07 7.30
C ALA A 241 13.56 5.79 5.89
N ILE A 242 14.90 5.76 5.74
CA ILE A 242 15.59 5.42 4.49
C ILE A 242 15.84 3.91 4.43
N ILE A 243 16.28 3.31 5.54
CA ILE A 243 16.67 1.89 5.59
C ILE A 243 15.49 0.97 5.31
N ILE A 244 14.31 1.25 5.87
CA ILE A 244 13.13 0.36 5.72
C ILE A 244 12.72 0.18 4.25
N PRO A 245 12.44 1.23 3.45
CA PRO A 245 12.06 1.05 2.05
C PRO A 245 13.21 0.46 1.21
N ALA A 246 14.47 0.79 1.52
CA ALA A 246 15.62 0.19 0.85
C ALA A 246 15.73 -1.32 1.12
N PHE A 247 15.54 -1.74 2.37
CA PHE A 247 15.53 -3.15 2.76
C PHE A 247 14.39 -3.91 2.09
N LEU A 248 13.18 -3.35 2.08
CA LEU A 248 12.03 -3.96 1.39
C LEU A 248 12.29 -4.11 -0.11
N TRP A 249 12.99 -3.16 -0.73
CA TRP A 249 13.36 -3.25 -2.13
C TRP A 249 14.34 -4.39 -2.38
N ILE A 250 15.40 -4.49 -1.58
CA ILE A 250 16.38 -5.58 -1.65
C ILE A 250 15.70 -6.93 -1.42
N LEU A 251 14.85 -7.03 -0.40
CA LEU A 251 14.12 -8.24 -0.05
C LEU A 251 13.24 -8.71 -1.21
N SER A 252 12.45 -7.80 -1.79
CA SER A 252 11.56 -8.10 -2.92
C SER A 252 12.34 -8.61 -4.14
N ALA A 253 13.41 -7.91 -4.54
CA ALA A 253 14.25 -8.31 -5.66
C ALA A 253 14.95 -9.65 -5.42
N SER A 254 15.50 -9.84 -4.22
CA SER A 254 16.22 -11.06 -3.84
C SER A 254 15.28 -12.27 -3.78
N ASN A 255 14.11 -12.10 -3.17
CA ASN A 255 13.13 -13.19 -3.05
C ASN A 255 12.59 -13.61 -4.42
N TYR A 256 12.28 -12.65 -5.29
CA TYR A 256 11.89 -12.94 -6.67
C TYR A 256 12.94 -13.79 -7.41
N CYS A 257 14.21 -13.35 -7.37
CA CYS A 257 15.31 -14.09 -8.00
C CYS A 257 15.46 -15.50 -7.43
N ARG A 258 15.38 -15.65 -6.10
CA ARG A 258 15.44 -16.97 -5.44
C ARG A 258 14.30 -17.87 -5.88
N CYS A 259 13.06 -17.39 -5.88
CA CYS A 259 11.88 -18.15 -6.33
C CYS A 259 12.01 -18.60 -7.79
N CYS A 260 12.53 -17.74 -8.68
CA CYS A 260 12.78 -18.12 -10.07
C CYS A 260 13.81 -19.25 -10.20
N VAL A 261 14.89 -19.23 -9.39
CA VAL A 261 15.91 -20.28 -9.39
C VAL A 261 15.32 -21.58 -8.84
N THR A 262 14.63 -21.54 -7.70
CA THR A 262 13.99 -22.73 -7.09
C THR A 262 13.02 -23.40 -8.05
N LYS A 263 12.16 -22.62 -8.72
CA LYS A 263 11.22 -23.16 -9.71
C LYS A 263 11.92 -23.78 -10.93
N LYS A 264 13.10 -23.29 -11.31
CA LYS A 264 13.91 -23.93 -12.35
C LYS A 264 14.59 -25.20 -11.86
N SER A 265 15.09 -25.25 -10.62
CA SER A 265 15.69 -26.46 -10.06
C SER A 265 14.68 -27.59 -9.88
N GLU A 266 13.43 -27.28 -9.49
CA GLU A 266 12.36 -28.28 -9.39
C GLU A 266 12.04 -28.94 -10.73
N LYS A 267 12.14 -28.19 -11.83
CA LYS A 267 11.98 -28.73 -13.19
C LYS A 267 13.12 -29.62 -13.64
N LEU A 268 14.31 -29.45 -13.07
CA LEU A 268 15.47 -30.31 -13.35
C LEU A 268 15.45 -31.59 -12.51
N ALA A 269 14.74 -31.58 -11.38
CA ALA A 269 14.60 -32.72 -10.47
C ALA A 269 13.43 -33.65 -10.84
N LYS A 270 12.59 -33.26 -11.81
CA LYS A 270 11.53 -34.08 -12.39
C LYS A 270 11.99 -34.66 -13.73
#